data_AF-G4RG75-F1
#
_entry.id   AF-G4RG75-F1
#
_cell.length_a   1.000
_cell.length_b   1.000
_cell.length_c   1.000
_cell.angle_alpha   90.00
_cell.angle_beta   90.00
_cell.angle_gamma   90.00
#
_symmetry.space_group_name_H-M   'P 1'
#
loop_
_entity.id
_entity.type
_entity.pdbx_description
1 polymer ?
#
loop_
_entity_poly.entity_id
_entity_poly.type
_entity_poly.pdbx_seq_one_letter_code
_entity_poly.pdbx_strand_id
1 'polypeptide(L)'
;MRVKMALVLAAALSISPAIAQAQIQVLDNTGGGRGAAEAPSTASASEATPQPVCGTGEIAIAEMGWPSAAILANIHATLLRAEYQCAVRLVPGEPEATLASMATTQQPAVAPELWVSRQPEVWNGAMQASSARAAAPTFAGGALEAWFVPSYVIENNSGLATADDIIDHWQVFVPPGETRAELYSCPVEWACAIINRNMAAGRGLDERFDVVEPLDRFAMDGAITEAVSQRQPILTYYWQPNALIDRLDLVPLDMGGFDQGNAQCMAIRDCVPFGGSGFAPDTVVIAVAEWVFSDTPDIADYFARASMPLDEMNRLLAWQAENEASAEAVAQNFLITGRDVWQDWVGAADPAGDHLPD
;
A
#
# COMPACT_ATOMS: atom_id res chain seq x y z
N MET A 1 -18.55 -69.54 19.80
CA MET A 1 -17.56 -68.45 19.98
C MET A 1 -18.05 -67.22 19.22
N ARG A 2 -18.47 -66.17 19.94
CA ARG A 2 -18.99 -64.92 19.38
C ARG A 2 -17.82 -63.96 19.16
N VAL A 3 -17.56 -63.55 17.92
CA VAL A 3 -16.56 -62.52 17.59
C VAL A 3 -17.25 -61.16 17.65
N LYS A 4 -16.70 -60.25 18.47
CA LYS A 4 -17.20 -58.89 18.67
C LYS A 4 -16.82 -58.00 17.48
N MET A 5 -17.80 -57.25 17.01
CA MET A 5 -17.72 -56.19 16.02
C MET A 5 -17.07 -54.95 16.67
N ALA A 6 -15.96 -54.47 16.14
CA ALA A 6 -15.34 -53.21 16.52
C ALA A 6 -15.62 -52.17 15.42
N LEU A 7 -16.46 -51.20 15.75
CA LEU A 7 -16.69 -49.99 14.96
C LEU A 7 -15.47 -49.08 15.15
N VAL A 8 -14.73 -48.79 14.08
CA VAL A 8 -13.73 -47.72 14.08
C VAL A 8 -14.39 -46.49 13.47
N LEU A 9 -14.73 -45.52 14.33
CA LEU A 9 -15.16 -44.19 13.94
C LEU A 9 -13.90 -43.39 13.63
N ALA A 10 -13.59 -43.19 12.34
CA ALA A 10 -12.54 -42.27 11.92
C ALA A 10 -13.14 -40.85 11.90
N ALA A 11 -12.85 -40.06 12.94
CA ALA A 11 -13.10 -38.63 12.93
C ALA A 11 -12.03 -37.97 12.05
N ALA A 12 -12.40 -37.62 10.82
CA ALA A 12 -11.61 -36.73 9.99
C ALA A 12 -11.80 -35.29 10.51
N LEU A 13 -10.87 -34.81 11.32
CA LEU A 13 -10.71 -33.37 11.53
C LEU A 13 -10.05 -32.79 10.27
N SER A 14 -10.87 -32.23 9.39
CA SER A 14 -10.43 -31.28 8.37
C SER A 14 -10.01 -29.98 9.06
N ILE A 15 -8.74 -29.89 9.44
CA ILE A 15 -8.08 -28.63 9.76
C ILE A 15 -7.73 -27.99 8.43
N SER A 16 -8.60 -27.14 7.89
CA SER A 16 -8.20 -26.19 6.86
C SER A 16 -7.26 -25.17 7.53
N PRO A 17 -6.07 -24.89 6.98
CA PRO A 17 -5.31 -23.73 7.44
C PRO A 17 -6.09 -22.50 6.99
N ALA A 18 -6.71 -21.81 7.95
CA ALA A 18 -7.14 -20.44 7.72
C ALA A 18 -5.87 -19.62 7.47
N ILE A 19 -5.62 -19.25 6.22
CA ILE A 19 -4.60 -18.25 5.89
C ILE A 19 -5.05 -16.97 6.58
N ALA A 20 -4.36 -16.58 7.64
CA ALA A 20 -4.69 -15.38 8.39
C ALA A 20 -4.45 -14.17 7.47
N GLN A 21 -5.51 -13.49 7.06
CA GLN A 21 -5.37 -12.20 6.39
C GLN A 21 -4.93 -11.14 7.42
N ALA A 22 -4.04 -10.22 7.03
CA ALA A 22 -3.71 -9.08 7.87
C ALA A 22 -4.98 -8.25 8.10
N GLN A 23 -5.35 -8.02 9.36
CA GLN A 23 -6.51 -7.20 9.68
C GLN A 23 -6.12 -5.72 9.63
N ILE A 24 -7.06 -4.87 9.21
CA ILE A 24 -6.94 -3.42 9.36
C ILE A 24 -8.14 -2.95 10.16
N GLN A 25 -7.91 -2.32 11.31
CA GLN A 25 -8.91 -1.51 11.97
C GLN A 25 -8.48 -0.04 11.81
N VAL A 26 -8.99 0.60 10.75
CA VAL A 26 -8.87 2.05 10.55
C VAL A 26 -9.94 2.75 11.40
N LEU A 27 -9.67 3.95 11.88
CA LEU A 27 -10.57 4.72 12.73
C LEU A 27 -11.88 5.08 12.00
N ASP A 28 -13.03 4.82 12.64
CA ASP A 28 -14.32 5.39 12.24
C ASP A 28 -14.38 6.85 12.69
N ASN A 29 -14.37 7.78 11.72
CA ASN A 29 -14.51 9.20 11.99
C ASN A 29 -16.01 9.55 12.13
N THR A 30 -16.64 9.14 13.23
CA THR A 30 -18.04 9.51 13.53
C THR A 30 -18.22 9.91 14.99
N GLY A 31 -18.77 11.11 15.22
CA GLY A 31 -19.37 11.38 16.52
C GLY A 31 -19.45 12.82 17.04
N GLY A 32 -19.34 13.85 16.21
CA GLY A 32 -19.83 15.19 16.58
C GLY A 32 -21.35 15.17 16.77
N GLY A 33 -21.82 15.14 18.02
CA GLY A 33 -23.25 15.13 18.35
C GLY A 33 -23.55 15.71 19.73
N ARG A 34 -23.86 17.02 19.77
CA ARG A 34 -24.25 17.76 20.98
C ARG A 34 -25.61 17.27 21.50
N GLY A 35 -25.61 16.61 22.66
CA GLY A 35 -26.79 16.41 23.51
C GLY A 35 -26.92 17.54 24.54
N ALA A 36 -28.13 18.05 24.74
CA ALA A 36 -28.43 19.25 25.51
C ALA A 36 -28.31 19.08 27.04
N ALA A 37 -27.69 20.10 27.63
CA ALA A 37 -27.78 20.65 28.99
C ALA A 37 -28.46 19.86 30.14
N GLU A 38 -27.65 19.43 31.10
CA GLU A 38 -27.94 19.45 32.53
C GLU A 38 -26.75 20.09 33.27
N ALA A 39 -27.03 21.03 34.18
CA ALA A 39 -26.02 21.87 34.84
C ALA A 39 -25.23 21.11 35.92
N PRO A 40 -23.88 21.22 36.00
CA PRO A 40 -23.14 20.64 37.10
C PRO A 40 -22.78 21.65 38.20
N SER A 41 -22.90 21.15 39.42
CA SER A 41 -22.36 21.65 40.68
C SER A 41 -20.88 22.03 40.58
N THR A 42 -20.51 23.14 41.22
CA THR A 42 -19.14 23.64 41.35
C THR A 42 -18.25 22.65 42.11
N ALA A 43 -17.58 21.76 41.38
CA ALA A 43 -16.39 21.06 41.84
C ALA A 43 -15.17 21.76 41.23
N SER A 44 -14.17 22.03 42.08
CA SER A 44 -12.91 22.67 41.70
C SER A 44 -12.25 21.85 40.59
N ALA A 45 -12.23 22.40 39.37
CA ALA A 45 -11.45 21.85 38.28
C ALA A 45 -9.97 22.01 38.65
N SER A 46 -9.27 20.89 38.83
CA SER A 46 -7.82 20.88 38.66
C SER A 46 -7.57 21.27 37.21
N GLU A 47 -6.91 22.40 36.96
CA GLU A 47 -6.38 22.71 35.64
C GLU A 47 -5.47 21.55 35.25
N ALA A 48 -5.97 20.65 34.40
CA ALA A 48 -5.14 19.65 33.77
C ALA A 48 -4.18 20.42 32.86
N THR A 49 -2.88 20.37 33.16
CA THR A 49 -1.86 20.86 32.23
C THR A 49 -2.16 20.23 30.85
N PRO A 50 -2.24 21.03 29.77
CA PRO A 50 -2.42 20.47 28.44
C PRO A 50 -1.39 19.37 28.22
N GLN A 51 -1.83 18.18 27.83
CA GLN A 51 -0.90 17.12 27.44
C GLN A 51 -0.03 17.67 26.30
N PRO A 52 1.30 17.49 26.33
CA PRO A 52 2.14 17.90 25.22
C PRO A 52 1.68 17.18 23.96
N VAL A 53 1.55 17.89 22.84
CA VAL A 53 1.11 17.37 21.54
C VAL A 53 1.84 16.07 21.15
N CYS A 54 3.13 15.99 21.46
CA CYS A 54 4.01 14.86 21.15
C CYS A 54 4.29 13.93 22.34
N GLY A 55 3.55 14.10 23.44
CA GLY A 55 3.81 13.41 24.70
C GLY A 55 5.13 13.85 25.34
N THR A 56 5.67 13.03 26.24
CA THR A 56 6.91 13.35 26.96
C THR A 56 8.18 12.75 26.33
N GLY A 57 8.05 12.07 25.19
CA GLY A 57 9.11 11.28 24.57
C GLY A 57 9.50 11.76 23.17
N GLU A 58 10.63 11.27 22.68
CA GLU A 58 11.03 11.42 21.27
C GLU A 58 10.25 10.41 20.41
N ILE A 59 9.70 10.87 19.29
CA ILE A 59 9.04 10.02 18.30
C ILE A 59 10.12 9.40 17.40
N ALA A 60 10.35 8.09 17.55
CA ALA A 60 11.22 7.35 16.63
C ALA A 60 10.43 6.89 15.40
N ILE A 61 10.92 7.21 14.20
CA ILE A 61 10.30 6.81 12.92
C ILE A 61 11.24 5.82 12.21
N ALA A 62 10.70 4.68 11.81
CA ALA A 62 11.43 3.69 11.01
C ALA A 62 11.70 4.22 9.60
N GLU A 63 12.97 4.28 9.23
CA GLU A 63 13.45 4.53 7.88
C GLU A 63 13.85 3.19 7.27
N MET A 64 12.97 2.61 6.48
CA MET A 64 13.22 1.31 5.85
C MET A 64 14.21 1.43 4.69
N GLY A 65 14.85 0.32 4.32
CA GLY A 65 15.90 0.30 3.30
C GLY A 65 15.46 0.56 1.85
N TRP A 66 14.16 0.71 1.56
CA TRP A 66 13.68 0.98 0.20
C TRP A 66 13.22 2.44 0.01
N PRO A 67 13.26 2.97 -1.22
CA PRO A 67 13.20 4.42 -1.43
C PRO A 67 11.90 5.10 -0.98
N SER A 68 10.72 4.54 -1.27
CA SER A 68 9.43 5.15 -0.91
C SER A 68 9.27 5.29 0.61
N ALA A 69 9.64 4.26 1.36
CA ALA A 69 9.58 4.28 2.82
C ALA A 69 10.57 5.27 3.42
N ALA A 70 11.78 5.36 2.86
CA ALA A 70 12.76 6.35 3.30
C ALA A 70 12.28 7.78 3.02
N ILE A 71 11.67 8.03 1.85
CA ILE A 71 11.07 9.33 1.51
C ILE A 71 9.97 9.67 2.52
N LEU A 72 9.02 8.76 2.77
CA LEU A 72 7.94 8.97 3.74
C LEU A 72 8.47 9.23 5.16
N ALA A 73 9.47 8.47 5.61
CA ALA A 73 10.10 8.70 6.91
C ALA A 73 10.66 10.12 7.05
N ASN A 74 11.35 10.61 6.02
CA ASN A 74 11.90 11.97 6.00
C ASN A 74 10.81 13.06 5.91
N ILE A 75 9.74 12.83 5.12
CA ILE A 75 8.58 13.73 5.04
C ILE A 75 7.93 13.88 6.41
N HIS A 76 7.53 12.77 7.03
CA HIS A 76 6.83 12.81 8.32
C HIS A 76 7.74 13.37 9.42
N ALA A 77 9.02 13.01 9.44
CA ALA A 77 9.95 13.56 10.42
C ALA A 77 10.10 15.09 10.30
N THR A 78 10.01 15.63 9.08
CA THR A 78 10.09 17.07 8.85
C THR A 78 8.80 17.78 9.26
N LEU A 79 7.64 17.24 8.88
CA LEU A 79 6.33 17.81 9.25
C LEU A 79 6.08 17.77 10.76
N LEU A 80 6.40 16.66 11.43
CA LEU A 80 6.25 16.58 12.89
C LEU A 80 7.16 17.58 13.63
N ARG A 81 8.36 17.85 13.12
CA ARG A 81 9.24 18.88 13.72
C ARG A 81 8.74 20.30 13.42
N ALA A 82 8.30 20.56 12.20
CA ALA A 82 7.95 21.91 11.74
C ALA A 82 6.58 22.36 12.26
N GLU A 83 5.57 21.49 12.16
CA GLU A 83 4.17 21.84 12.40
C GLU A 83 3.73 21.51 13.83
N TYR A 84 4.29 20.47 14.44
CA TYR A 84 3.92 20.01 15.79
C TYR A 84 5.03 20.20 16.83
N GLN A 85 6.21 20.70 16.43
CA GLN A 85 7.36 20.94 17.31
C GLN A 85 7.82 19.68 18.07
N CYS A 86 7.58 18.49 17.52
CA CYS A 86 7.98 17.23 18.14
C CYS A 86 9.48 16.99 18.06
N ALA A 87 10.05 16.38 19.10
CA ALA A 87 11.34 15.73 19.01
C ALA A 87 11.19 14.44 18.20
N VAL A 88 11.90 14.34 17.07
CA VAL A 88 11.80 13.20 16.15
C VAL A 88 13.18 12.70 15.77
N ARG A 89 13.34 11.38 15.73
CA ARG A 89 14.54 10.70 15.26
C ARG A 89 14.20 9.61 14.25
N LEU A 90 14.93 9.58 13.14
CA LEU A 90 14.88 8.47 12.20
C LEU A 90 15.74 7.30 12.73
N VAL A 91 15.22 6.09 12.58
CA VAL A 91 15.95 4.86 12.92
C VAL A 91 15.97 3.91 11.73
N PRO A 92 17.12 3.31 11.40
CA PRO A 92 17.16 2.27 10.38
C PRO A 92 16.15 1.15 10.70
N GLY A 93 15.36 0.77 9.71
CA GLY A 93 14.31 -0.24 9.84
C GLY A 93 14.45 -1.37 8.82
N GLU A 94 14.01 -2.56 9.22
CA GLU A 94 13.79 -3.72 8.36
C GLU A 94 12.43 -4.32 8.74
N PRO A 95 11.60 -4.77 7.78
CA PRO A 95 10.18 -5.09 8.05
C PRO A 95 9.94 -6.00 9.25
N GLU A 96 10.64 -7.15 9.29
CA GLU A 96 10.54 -8.14 10.38
C GLU A 96 10.98 -7.58 11.72
N ALA A 97 12.14 -6.93 11.76
CA ALA A 97 12.71 -6.40 13.00
C ALA A 97 11.88 -5.22 13.54
N THR A 98 11.46 -4.31 12.67
CA THR A 98 10.61 -3.17 13.04
C THR A 98 9.28 -3.66 13.58
N LEU A 99 8.59 -4.56 12.87
CA LEU A 99 7.29 -5.06 13.32
C LEU A 99 7.40 -5.82 14.66
N ALA A 100 8.39 -6.70 14.82
CA ALA A 100 8.62 -7.41 16.07
C ALA A 100 8.96 -6.45 17.22
N SER A 101 9.76 -5.41 16.96
CA SER A 101 10.14 -4.41 17.96
C SER A 101 8.95 -3.52 18.36
N MET A 102 8.12 -3.11 17.41
CA MET A 102 6.85 -2.41 17.70
C MET A 102 5.94 -3.28 18.55
N ALA A 103 5.81 -4.57 18.20
CA ALA A 103 4.95 -5.50 18.93
C ALA A 103 5.38 -5.73 20.40
N THR A 104 6.68 -5.66 20.69
CA THR A 104 7.27 -6.02 21.99
C THR A 104 7.65 -4.83 22.86
N THR A 105 8.16 -3.76 22.24
CA THR A 105 8.71 -2.58 22.92
C THR A 105 8.00 -1.28 22.54
N GLN A 106 7.06 -1.33 21.58
CA GLN A 106 6.38 -0.15 21.04
C GLN A 106 7.36 0.89 20.47
N GLN A 107 8.50 0.41 19.96
CA GLN A 107 9.54 1.20 19.30
C GLN A 107 10.01 0.51 18.02
N PRO A 108 10.29 1.24 16.92
CA PRO A 108 10.03 2.67 16.74
C PRO A 108 8.54 3.01 16.90
N ALA A 109 8.25 4.27 17.21
CA ALA A 109 6.90 4.75 17.43
C ALA A 109 6.06 4.66 16.16
N VAL A 110 6.67 4.89 14.99
CA VAL A 110 6.00 4.93 13.69
C VAL A 110 6.81 4.16 12.65
N ALA A 111 6.14 3.40 11.80
CA ALA A 111 6.66 2.90 10.53
C ALA A 111 5.73 3.40 9.39
N PRO A 112 6.13 4.43 8.63
CA PRO A 112 5.25 5.07 7.64
C PRO A 112 4.80 4.17 6.49
N GLU A 113 5.61 3.17 6.17
CA GLU A 113 5.30 2.18 5.15
C GLU A 113 5.64 0.78 5.67
N LEU A 114 4.62 0.06 6.12
CA LEU A 114 4.76 -1.32 6.57
C LEU A 114 3.82 -2.24 5.78
N TRP A 115 4.42 -3.18 5.04
CA TRP A 115 3.73 -4.18 4.23
C TRP A 115 3.31 -5.37 5.10
N VAL A 116 2.21 -5.21 5.83
CA VAL A 116 1.81 -6.12 6.92
C VAL A 116 1.23 -7.45 6.43
N SER A 117 0.76 -7.55 5.18
CA SER A 117 0.35 -8.82 4.58
C SER A 117 1.48 -9.83 4.44
N ARG A 118 2.74 -9.39 4.51
CA ARG A 118 3.92 -10.27 4.44
C ARG A 118 4.23 -10.97 5.76
N GLN A 119 3.69 -10.47 6.87
CA GLN A 119 3.87 -11.02 8.22
C GLN A 119 2.55 -10.95 9.01
N PRO A 120 1.47 -11.56 8.50
CA PRO A 120 0.14 -11.36 9.04
C PRO A 120 0.02 -11.89 10.47
N GLU A 121 0.75 -12.94 10.85
CA GLU A 121 0.72 -13.49 12.21
C GLU A 121 1.28 -12.50 13.24
N VAL A 122 2.42 -11.86 12.94
CA VAL A 122 3.06 -10.90 13.84
C VAL A 122 2.22 -9.64 13.94
N TRP A 123 1.73 -9.14 12.80
CA TRP A 123 0.87 -7.95 12.76
C TRP A 123 -0.43 -8.16 13.53
N ASN A 124 -1.14 -9.27 13.26
CA ASN A 124 -2.39 -9.59 13.95
C ASN A 124 -2.16 -9.79 15.46
N GLY A 125 -1.03 -10.40 15.85
CA GLY A 125 -0.63 -10.50 17.25
C GLY A 125 -0.41 -9.14 17.91
N ALA A 126 0.27 -8.21 17.24
CA ALA A 126 0.52 -6.86 17.75
C ALA A 126 -0.77 -6.06 17.95
N MET A 127 -1.71 -6.14 17.00
CA MET A 127 -3.03 -5.51 17.14
C MET A 127 -3.84 -6.12 18.28
N GLN A 128 -3.88 -7.45 18.39
CA GLN A 128 -4.59 -8.14 19.49
C GLN A 128 -4.00 -7.79 20.86
N ALA A 129 -2.68 -7.60 20.94
CA ALA A 129 -2.00 -7.17 22.14
C ALA A 129 -2.11 -5.66 22.42
N SER A 130 -2.72 -4.88 21.51
CA SER A 130 -2.77 -3.41 21.56
C SER A 130 -1.37 -2.82 21.77
N SER A 131 -0.38 -3.32 21.02
CA SER A 131 0.97 -2.76 21.00
C SER A 131 1.26 -1.92 19.76
N ALA A 132 0.54 -2.18 18.65
CA ALA A 132 0.59 -1.39 17.45
C ALA A 132 -0.78 -1.33 16.76
N ARG A 133 -1.01 -0.27 15.97
CA ARG A 133 -2.21 -0.03 15.18
C ARG A 133 -1.86 0.48 13.79
N ALA A 134 -2.74 0.27 12.81
CA ALA A 134 -2.69 1.00 11.55
C ALA A 134 -3.37 2.35 11.75
N ALA A 135 -2.64 3.45 11.53
CA ALA A 135 -3.23 4.79 11.52
C ALA A 135 -4.05 5.03 10.25
N ALA A 136 -3.50 4.64 9.10
CA ALA A 136 -4.13 4.72 7.79
C ALA A 136 -3.42 3.75 6.81
N PRO A 137 -4.02 3.46 5.64
CA PRO A 137 -3.26 2.96 4.50
C PRO A 137 -2.11 3.94 4.18
N THR A 138 -0.91 3.42 3.89
CA THR A 138 0.22 4.29 3.51
C THR A 138 -0.05 5.00 2.20
N PHE A 139 -0.63 4.28 1.25
CA PHE A 139 -0.90 4.79 -0.09
C PHE A 139 -2.40 4.95 -0.33
N ALA A 140 -2.77 6.05 -1.01
CA ALA A 140 -4.13 6.33 -1.44
C ALA A 140 -4.26 6.22 -2.96
N GLY A 141 -5.38 5.65 -3.41
CA GLY A 141 -5.71 5.49 -4.82
C GLY A 141 -4.82 4.48 -5.56
N GLY A 142 -5.27 4.02 -6.72
CA GLY A 142 -4.54 3.12 -7.59
C GLY A 142 -4.41 1.68 -7.08
N ALA A 143 -3.83 0.83 -7.92
CA ALA A 143 -3.54 -0.57 -7.60
C ALA A 143 -2.03 -0.75 -7.40
N LEU A 144 -1.63 -1.50 -6.37
CA LEU A 144 -0.22 -1.80 -6.11
C LEU A 144 0.38 -2.75 -7.17
N GLU A 145 -0.46 -3.55 -7.81
CA GLU A 145 -0.13 -4.39 -8.95
C GLU A 145 -1.27 -4.32 -9.95
N ALA A 146 -0.93 -4.18 -11.23
CA ALA A 146 -1.90 -4.16 -12.31
C ALA A 146 -1.23 -4.56 -13.64
N TRP A 147 -2.06 -4.71 -14.66
CA TRP A 147 -1.61 -4.52 -16.03
C TRP A 147 -1.67 -3.04 -16.37
N PHE A 148 -0.68 -2.58 -17.11
CA PHE A 148 -0.44 -1.20 -17.46
C PHE A 148 -0.34 -1.07 -18.97
N VAL A 149 -0.77 0.08 -19.46
CA VAL A 149 -0.56 0.52 -20.82
C VAL A 149 -0.11 1.98 -20.81
N PRO A 150 0.69 2.43 -21.79
CA PRO A 150 1.02 3.85 -21.89
C PRO A 150 -0.24 4.69 -22.12
N SER A 151 -0.29 5.90 -21.55
CA SER A 151 -1.43 6.82 -21.66
C SER A 151 -1.88 7.04 -23.11
N TYR A 152 -0.94 7.21 -24.05
CA TYR A 152 -1.24 7.39 -25.47
C TYR A 152 -1.94 6.19 -26.11
N VAL A 153 -1.83 4.99 -25.53
CA VAL A 153 -2.57 3.82 -26.00
C VAL A 153 -4.04 3.96 -25.61
N ILE A 154 -4.34 4.37 -24.38
CA ILE A 154 -5.71 4.66 -23.92
C ILE A 154 -6.34 5.76 -24.77
N GLU A 155 -5.63 6.88 -24.97
CA GLU A 155 -6.12 8.03 -25.72
C GLU A 155 -6.52 7.68 -27.16
N ASN A 156 -5.80 6.75 -27.79
CA ASN A 156 -6.05 6.33 -29.16
C ASN A 156 -7.02 5.14 -29.29
N ASN A 157 -7.42 4.52 -28.18
CA ASN A 157 -8.26 3.33 -28.16
C ASN A 157 -9.40 3.50 -27.16
N SER A 158 -10.40 4.30 -27.55
CA SER A 158 -11.60 4.53 -26.71
C SER A 158 -12.25 3.20 -26.32
N GLY A 159 -12.51 3.02 -25.03
CA GLY A 159 -13.10 1.80 -24.48
C GLY A 159 -12.09 0.85 -23.83
N LEU A 160 -10.78 1.03 -24.04
CA LEU A 160 -9.76 0.31 -23.29
C LEU A 160 -9.57 0.99 -21.92
N ALA A 161 -10.08 0.38 -20.85
CA ALA A 161 -9.87 0.89 -19.49
C ALA A 161 -9.72 -0.23 -18.45
N THR A 162 -10.27 -1.40 -18.74
CA THR A 162 -10.30 -2.56 -17.86
C THR A 162 -9.53 -3.74 -18.47
N ALA A 163 -9.15 -4.70 -17.64
CA ALA A 163 -8.55 -5.95 -18.11
C ALA A 163 -9.50 -6.77 -19.01
N ASP A 164 -10.81 -6.59 -18.86
CA ASP A 164 -11.82 -7.30 -19.67
C ASP A 164 -11.97 -6.68 -21.07
N ASP A 165 -11.64 -5.39 -21.25
CA ASP A 165 -11.67 -4.74 -22.57
C ASP A 165 -10.54 -5.24 -23.50
N ILE A 166 -9.47 -5.82 -22.94
CA ILE A 166 -8.26 -6.21 -23.69
C ILE A 166 -8.57 -7.16 -24.83
N ILE A 167 -9.52 -8.10 -24.65
CA ILE A 167 -9.85 -9.08 -25.69
C ILE A 167 -10.47 -8.43 -26.93
N ASP A 168 -11.23 -7.35 -26.76
CA ASP A 168 -11.83 -6.60 -27.85
C ASP A 168 -10.81 -5.66 -28.51
N HIS A 169 -9.75 -5.29 -27.78
CA HIS A 169 -8.66 -4.42 -28.24
C HIS A 169 -7.37 -5.18 -28.58
N TRP A 170 -7.37 -6.51 -28.64
CA TRP A 170 -6.14 -7.32 -28.70
C TRP A 170 -5.21 -6.93 -29.86
N GLN A 171 -5.76 -6.57 -31.02
CA GLN A 171 -5.01 -6.21 -32.22
C GLN A 171 -4.07 -5.01 -32.01
N VAL A 172 -4.37 -4.15 -31.04
CA VAL A 172 -3.53 -3.00 -30.65
C VAL A 172 -2.16 -3.47 -30.16
N PHE A 173 -2.11 -4.63 -29.50
CA PHE A 173 -0.93 -5.16 -28.83
C PHE A 173 -0.21 -6.23 -29.67
N VAL A 174 -0.49 -6.32 -30.97
CA VAL A 174 0.21 -7.22 -31.90
C VAL A 174 1.51 -6.55 -32.38
N PRO A 175 2.69 -7.08 -32.04
CA PRO A 175 3.95 -6.52 -32.51
C PRO A 175 4.08 -6.58 -34.05
N PRO A 176 4.86 -5.68 -34.67
CA PRO A 176 5.13 -5.73 -36.10
C PRO A 176 5.72 -7.08 -36.54
N GLY A 177 5.05 -7.74 -37.48
CA GLY A 177 5.49 -9.04 -38.03
C GLY A 177 4.93 -10.26 -37.32
N GLU A 178 4.26 -10.06 -36.18
CA GLU A 178 3.59 -11.11 -35.43
C GLU A 178 2.11 -11.24 -35.80
N THR A 179 1.50 -12.35 -35.37
CA THR A 179 0.07 -12.63 -35.61
C THR A 179 -0.75 -12.66 -34.33
N ARG A 180 -0.08 -12.57 -33.18
CA ARG A 180 -0.64 -12.68 -31.84
C ARG A 180 -0.19 -11.47 -31.04
N ALA A 181 -1.04 -11.04 -30.11
CA ALA A 181 -0.76 -9.95 -29.20
C ALA A 181 0.20 -10.40 -28.09
N GLU A 182 0.85 -9.46 -27.42
CA GLU A 182 1.75 -9.77 -26.31
C GLU A 182 1.27 -9.15 -25.00
N LEU A 183 1.32 -9.94 -23.92
CA LEU A 183 1.29 -9.46 -22.55
C LEU A 183 2.70 -9.64 -21.96
N TYR A 184 3.39 -8.52 -21.71
CA TYR A 184 4.68 -8.55 -21.02
C TYR A 184 4.46 -8.78 -19.53
N SER A 185 4.68 -10.01 -19.09
CA SER A 185 4.63 -10.43 -17.70
C SER A 185 5.89 -9.96 -16.95
N CYS A 186 6.21 -10.64 -15.86
CA CYS A 186 7.44 -10.45 -15.09
C CYS A 186 8.40 -11.64 -15.26
N PRO A 187 9.62 -11.54 -14.70
CA PRO A 187 10.61 -12.61 -14.79
C PRO A 187 10.09 -13.96 -14.34
N VAL A 188 10.48 -15.02 -15.06
CA VAL A 188 9.96 -16.39 -14.91
C VAL A 188 10.14 -16.97 -13.50
N GLU A 189 11.13 -16.46 -12.76
CA GLU A 189 11.44 -16.84 -11.38
C GLU A 189 10.60 -16.10 -10.33
N TRP A 190 9.79 -15.11 -10.73
CA TRP A 190 8.91 -14.36 -9.83
C TRP A 190 7.50 -14.97 -9.80
N ALA A 191 6.80 -14.78 -8.69
CA ALA A 191 5.44 -15.29 -8.51
C ALA A 191 4.45 -14.72 -9.53
N CYS A 192 4.61 -13.44 -9.90
CA CYS A 192 3.76 -12.77 -10.88
C CYS A 192 3.79 -13.43 -12.28
N ALA A 193 4.82 -14.21 -12.63
CA ALA A 193 4.88 -14.87 -13.93
C ALA A 193 3.78 -15.93 -14.06
N ILE A 194 3.65 -16.77 -13.02
CA ILE A 194 2.58 -17.78 -12.94
C ILE A 194 1.21 -17.09 -12.85
N ILE A 195 1.10 -16.02 -12.04
CA ILE A 195 -0.14 -15.28 -11.84
C ILE A 195 -0.63 -14.69 -13.17
N ASN A 196 0.20 -13.93 -13.88
CA ASN A 196 -0.16 -13.30 -15.15
C ASN A 196 -0.54 -14.31 -16.22
N ARG A 197 0.20 -15.43 -16.31
CA ARG A 197 -0.12 -16.50 -17.25
C ARG A 197 -1.50 -17.10 -16.98
N ASN A 198 -1.78 -17.46 -15.74
CA ASN A 198 -3.07 -18.03 -15.36
C ASN A 198 -4.19 -16.98 -15.43
N MET A 199 -3.89 -15.71 -15.16
CA MET A 199 -4.84 -14.60 -15.29
C MET A 199 -5.23 -14.35 -16.74
N ALA A 200 -4.27 -14.39 -17.67
CA ALA A 200 -4.54 -14.33 -19.11
C ALA A 200 -5.42 -15.50 -19.56
N ALA A 201 -5.11 -16.73 -19.12
CA ALA A 201 -5.91 -17.91 -19.41
C ALA A 201 -7.34 -17.82 -18.83
N GLY A 202 -7.47 -17.39 -17.57
CA GLY A 202 -8.77 -17.21 -16.91
C GLY A 202 -9.66 -16.13 -17.55
N ARG A 203 -9.06 -15.20 -18.31
CA ARG A 203 -9.75 -14.19 -19.12
C ARG A 203 -9.90 -14.60 -20.59
N GLY A 204 -9.51 -15.82 -20.96
CA GLY A 204 -9.65 -16.35 -22.32
C GLY A 204 -8.70 -15.72 -23.34
N LEU A 205 -7.59 -15.13 -22.89
CA LEU A 205 -6.63 -14.45 -23.77
C LEU A 205 -5.72 -15.41 -24.54
N ASP A 206 -5.62 -16.68 -24.13
CA ASP A 206 -4.69 -17.69 -24.69
C ASP A 206 -4.78 -17.84 -26.23
N GLU A 207 -5.97 -17.66 -26.82
CA GLU A 207 -6.15 -17.79 -28.26
C GLU A 207 -5.62 -16.59 -29.06
N ARG A 208 -5.33 -15.46 -28.40
CA ARG A 208 -4.93 -14.20 -29.04
C ARG A 208 -3.63 -13.62 -28.51
N PHE A 209 -3.22 -13.97 -27.30
CA PHE A 209 -2.06 -13.42 -26.62
C PHE A 209 -0.99 -14.47 -26.34
N ASP A 210 0.26 -14.07 -26.55
CA ASP A 210 1.43 -14.72 -25.97
C ASP A 210 1.83 -13.97 -24.69
N VAL A 211 2.05 -14.71 -23.61
CA VAL A 211 2.56 -14.15 -22.36
C VAL A 211 4.08 -14.20 -22.41
N VAL A 212 4.69 -13.03 -22.49
CA VAL A 212 6.14 -12.86 -22.60
C VAL A 212 6.73 -12.73 -21.19
N GLU A 213 7.65 -13.63 -20.84
CA GLU A 213 8.34 -13.63 -19.55
C GLU A 213 9.79 -13.19 -19.76
N PRO A 214 10.17 -11.97 -19.34
CA PRO A 214 11.53 -11.48 -19.48
C PRO A 214 12.52 -12.30 -18.64
N LEU A 215 13.81 -12.23 -18.99
CA LEU A 215 14.87 -12.97 -18.29
C LEU A 215 15.03 -12.52 -16.83
N ASP A 216 15.00 -11.21 -16.61
CA ASP A 216 15.18 -10.56 -15.32
C ASP A 216 14.50 -9.18 -15.35
N ARG A 217 14.56 -8.48 -14.21
CA ARG A 217 13.98 -7.13 -14.09
C ARG A 217 14.54 -6.14 -15.11
N PHE A 218 15.85 -6.20 -15.41
CA PHE A 218 16.46 -5.24 -16.33
C PHE A 218 15.98 -5.45 -17.76
N ALA A 219 15.82 -6.71 -18.18
CA ALA A 219 15.21 -7.05 -19.45
C ALA A 219 13.76 -6.58 -19.54
N MET A 220 12.98 -6.72 -18.45
CA MET A 220 11.62 -6.21 -18.36
C MET A 220 11.55 -4.68 -18.48
N ASP A 221 12.26 -3.96 -17.60
CA ASP A 221 12.27 -2.49 -17.57
C ASP A 221 12.78 -1.93 -18.93
N GLY A 222 13.78 -2.59 -19.54
CA GLY A 222 14.32 -2.25 -20.86
C GLY A 222 13.32 -2.42 -22.01
N ALA A 223 12.61 -3.55 -22.05
CA ALA A 223 11.61 -3.82 -23.09
C ALA A 223 10.45 -2.83 -23.03
N ILE A 224 9.94 -2.54 -21.83
CA ILE A 224 8.86 -1.55 -21.63
C ILE A 224 9.33 -0.16 -22.07
N THR A 225 10.52 0.25 -21.64
CA THR A 225 11.11 1.55 -22.01
C THR A 225 11.30 1.67 -23.52
N GLU A 226 11.80 0.63 -24.18
CA GLU A 226 12.02 0.62 -25.63
C GLU A 226 10.71 0.81 -26.39
N ALA A 227 9.68 0.02 -26.06
CA ALA A 227 8.36 0.10 -26.68
C ALA A 227 7.77 1.52 -26.56
N VAL A 228 7.80 2.09 -25.34
CA VAL A 228 7.30 3.45 -25.07
C VAL A 228 8.10 4.52 -25.81
N SER A 229 9.43 4.39 -25.85
CA SER A 229 10.29 5.35 -26.56
C SER A 229 10.02 5.40 -28.07
N GLN A 230 9.57 4.28 -28.64
CA GLN A 230 9.19 4.15 -30.05
C GLN A 230 7.69 4.45 -30.28
N ARG A 231 6.96 4.86 -29.23
CA ARG A 231 5.49 5.05 -29.22
C ARG A 231 4.72 3.81 -29.69
N GLN A 232 5.24 2.61 -29.42
CA GLN A 232 4.57 1.35 -29.72
C GLN A 232 3.61 1.00 -28.58
N PRO A 233 2.40 0.49 -28.86
CA PRO A 233 1.55 -0.03 -27.80
C PRO A 233 2.22 -1.20 -27.09
N ILE A 234 2.14 -1.22 -25.76
CA ILE A 234 2.58 -2.34 -24.93
C ILE A 234 1.53 -2.57 -23.83
N LEU A 235 1.17 -3.83 -23.62
CA LEU A 235 0.42 -4.30 -22.46
C LEU A 235 1.42 -5.00 -21.53
N THR A 236 1.59 -4.51 -20.32
CA THR A 236 2.62 -5.02 -19.41
C THR A 236 2.14 -5.11 -17.97
N TYR A 237 2.56 -6.13 -17.24
CA TYR A 237 2.45 -6.16 -15.78
C TYR A 237 3.50 -5.25 -15.15
N TYR A 238 3.11 -4.51 -14.11
CA TYR A 238 4.05 -3.81 -13.25
C TYR A 238 3.49 -3.61 -11.82
N TRP A 239 4.27 -2.97 -10.95
CA TRP A 239 3.86 -2.66 -9.57
C TRP A 239 4.08 -1.19 -9.22
N GLN A 240 3.40 -0.76 -8.15
CA GLN A 240 3.45 0.58 -7.59
C GLN A 240 3.62 0.52 -6.06
N PRO A 241 4.29 1.53 -5.45
CA PRO A 241 4.90 2.68 -6.12
C PRO A 241 6.22 2.31 -6.85
N ASN A 242 6.47 2.94 -8.01
CA ASN A 242 7.68 2.76 -8.79
C ASN A 242 7.91 3.93 -9.78
N ALA A 243 9.16 4.38 -9.88
CA ALA A 243 9.61 5.44 -10.79
C ALA A 243 9.30 5.18 -12.27
N LEU A 244 9.32 3.91 -12.71
CA LEU A 244 9.12 3.58 -14.12
C LEU A 244 7.71 3.94 -14.60
N ILE A 245 6.71 3.81 -13.72
CA ILE A 245 5.32 4.16 -14.04
C ILE A 245 5.24 5.62 -14.47
N ASP A 246 5.78 6.53 -13.66
CA ASP A 246 5.68 7.96 -13.94
C ASP A 246 6.51 8.36 -15.16
N ARG A 247 7.75 7.87 -15.26
CA ARG A 247 8.65 8.20 -16.38
C ARG A 247 8.13 7.76 -17.75
N LEU A 248 7.41 6.65 -17.79
CA LEU A 248 6.86 6.09 -19.02
C LEU A 248 5.38 6.40 -19.22
N ASP A 249 4.78 7.20 -18.32
CA ASP A 249 3.36 7.56 -18.32
C ASP A 249 2.45 6.33 -18.48
N LEU A 250 2.71 5.33 -17.63
CA LEU A 250 1.98 4.07 -17.62
C LEU A 250 0.74 4.18 -16.74
N VAL A 251 -0.41 3.89 -17.34
CA VAL A 251 -1.72 3.94 -16.70
C VAL A 251 -2.15 2.51 -16.34
N PRO A 252 -2.54 2.24 -15.08
CA PRO A 252 -3.07 0.94 -14.70
C PRO A 252 -4.44 0.72 -15.31
N LEU A 253 -4.68 -0.48 -15.84
CA LEU A 253 -6.02 -0.95 -16.18
C LEU A 253 -6.75 -1.37 -14.91
N ASP A 254 -8.07 -1.16 -14.89
CA ASP A 254 -8.91 -1.74 -13.85
C ASP A 254 -8.94 -3.26 -13.99
N MET A 255 -8.32 -3.95 -13.04
CA MET A 255 -8.23 -5.40 -13.02
C MET A 255 -9.53 -6.07 -12.53
N GLY A 256 -10.52 -5.29 -12.09
CA GLY A 256 -11.74 -5.74 -11.47
C GLY A 256 -11.55 -6.15 -10.01
N GLY A 257 -12.63 -6.67 -9.42
CA GLY A 257 -12.63 -7.12 -8.02
C GLY A 257 -11.69 -8.31 -7.77
N PHE A 258 -11.17 -8.39 -6.55
CA PHE A 258 -10.43 -9.56 -6.07
C PHE A 258 -11.37 -10.72 -5.77
N ASP A 259 -11.13 -11.88 -6.40
CA ASP A 259 -11.78 -13.14 -6.06
C ASP A 259 -10.76 -14.13 -5.48
N GLN A 260 -10.94 -14.51 -4.21
CA GLN A 260 -9.97 -15.33 -3.51
C GLN A 260 -9.76 -16.71 -4.16
N GLY A 261 -10.82 -17.35 -4.67
CA GLY A 261 -10.73 -18.68 -5.26
C GLY A 261 -9.94 -18.67 -6.57
N ASN A 262 -10.25 -17.72 -7.46
CA ASN A 262 -9.54 -17.50 -8.71
C ASN A 262 -8.11 -17.04 -8.46
N ALA A 263 -7.86 -16.09 -7.56
CA ALA A 263 -6.51 -15.62 -7.26
C ALA A 263 -5.61 -16.72 -6.67
N GLN A 264 -6.15 -17.59 -5.80
CA GLN A 264 -5.42 -18.76 -5.30
C GLN A 264 -5.08 -19.74 -6.41
N CYS A 265 -6.00 -19.98 -7.34
CA CYS A 265 -5.72 -20.78 -8.53
C CYS A 265 -4.64 -20.12 -9.39
N MET A 266 -4.72 -18.82 -9.63
CA MET A 266 -3.73 -18.07 -10.42
C MET A 266 -2.31 -18.18 -9.86
N ALA A 267 -2.13 -18.35 -8.55
CA ALA A 267 -0.83 -18.53 -7.92
C ALA A 267 -0.24 -19.96 -8.06
N ILE A 268 -0.98 -20.93 -8.63
CA ILE A 268 -0.58 -22.34 -8.73
C ILE A 268 -0.27 -22.70 -10.19
N ARG A 269 0.86 -23.37 -10.42
CA ARG A 269 1.22 -23.86 -11.78
C ARG A 269 0.13 -24.79 -12.32
N ASP A 270 -0.19 -24.61 -13.60
CA ASP A 270 -1.14 -25.44 -14.36
C ASP A 270 -2.58 -25.43 -13.81
N CYS A 271 -2.94 -24.45 -12.97
CA CYS A 271 -4.32 -24.22 -12.56
C CYS A 271 -5.04 -23.37 -13.60
N VAL A 272 -6.27 -23.75 -13.94
CA VAL A 272 -7.13 -22.97 -14.85
C VAL A 272 -8.19 -22.27 -14.00
N PRO A 273 -8.13 -20.94 -13.82
CA PRO A 273 -9.14 -20.20 -13.09
C PRO A 273 -10.51 -20.34 -13.77
N PHE A 274 -11.58 -20.31 -12.97
CA PHE A 274 -12.95 -20.40 -13.49
C PHE A 274 -13.55 -19.02 -13.83
N GLY A 275 -12.76 -17.95 -13.65
CA GLY A 275 -13.06 -16.58 -14.07
C GLY A 275 -11.90 -15.63 -13.79
N GLY A 276 -12.11 -14.33 -14.05
CA GLY A 276 -11.17 -13.27 -13.75
C GLY A 276 -11.04 -12.97 -12.24
N SER A 277 -9.95 -12.31 -11.88
CA SER A 277 -9.70 -11.72 -10.56
C SER A 277 -8.72 -10.56 -10.74
N GLY A 278 -8.86 -9.53 -9.90
CA GLY A 278 -7.77 -8.59 -9.63
C GLY A 278 -6.58 -9.27 -8.94
N PHE A 279 -5.45 -8.57 -8.89
CA PHE A 279 -4.29 -9.01 -8.10
C PHE A 279 -4.66 -9.13 -6.62
N ALA A 280 -3.94 -10.00 -5.90
CA ALA A 280 -4.13 -10.12 -4.47
C ALA A 280 -3.86 -8.75 -3.81
N PRO A 281 -4.78 -8.25 -2.96
CA PRO A 281 -4.55 -6.98 -2.30
C PRO A 281 -3.38 -7.14 -1.33
N ASP A 282 -2.36 -6.28 -1.48
CA ASP A 282 -1.36 -6.09 -0.43
C ASP A 282 -1.85 -5.01 0.54
N THR A 283 -1.47 -5.14 1.81
CA THR A 283 -1.87 -4.21 2.85
C THR A 283 -0.64 -3.46 3.33
N VAL A 284 -0.57 -2.18 2.98
CA VAL A 284 0.52 -1.28 3.35
C VAL A 284 -0.04 -0.19 4.23
N VAL A 285 0.46 -0.10 5.45
CA VAL A 285 -0.08 0.79 6.48
C VAL A 285 0.99 1.68 7.08
N ILE A 286 0.55 2.87 7.51
CA ILE A 286 1.26 3.66 8.50
C ILE A 286 1.03 2.97 9.84
N ALA A 287 2.00 2.17 10.28
CA ALA A 287 1.92 1.52 11.57
C ALA A 287 2.38 2.50 12.66
N VAL A 288 1.61 2.60 13.74
CA VAL A 288 1.95 3.39 14.92
C VAL A 288 1.90 2.51 16.16
N ALA A 289 2.78 2.78 17.12
CA ALA A 289 2.72 2.20 18.45
C ALA A 289 1.43 2.63 19.18
N GLU A 290 0.93 1.78 20.07
CA GLU A 290 -0.32 2.07 20.82
C GLU A 290 -0.28 3.41 21.56
N TRP A 291 0.85 3.73 22.19
CA TRP A 291 0.99 4.97 22.95
C TRP A 291 0.85 6.22 22.08
N VAL A 292 1.17 6.15 20.77
CA VAL A 292 0.96 7.28 19.86
C VAL A 292 -0.54 7.61 19.78
N PHE A 293 -1.40 6.60 19.87
CA PHE A 293 -2.85 6.79 19.89
C PHE A 293 -3.36 7.26 21.26
N SER A 294 -2.91 6.63 22.35
CA SER A 294 -3.44 6.93 23.69
C SER A 294 -2.93 8.24 24.27
N ASP A 295 -1.67 8.60 23.97
CA ASP A 295 -0.96 9.67 24.66
C ASP A 295 -0.74 10.90 23.75
N THR A 296 -0.80 10.73 22.42
CA THR A 296 -0.56 11.81 21.43
C THR A 296 -1.67 11.88 20.36
N PRO A 297 -2.93 12.15 20.74
CA PRO A 297 -4.07 12.08 19.82
C PRO A 297 -3.93 12.99 18.59
N ASP A 298 -3.34 14.18 18.73
CA ASP A 298 -3.10 15.09 17.60
C ASP A 298 -2.16 14.48 16.54
N ILE A 299 -1.16 13.71 16.99
CA ILE A 299 -0.20 13.02 16.12
C ILE A 299 -0.84 11.78 15.50
N ALA A 300 -1.65 11.05 16.26
CA ALA A 300 -2.44 9.94 15.71
C ALA A 300 -3.38 10.43 14.61
N ASP A 301 -4.06 11.56 14.84
CA ASP A 301 -4.96 12.21 13.87
C ASP A 301 -4.21 12.70 12.63
N TYR A 302 -2.99 13.24 12.78
CA TYR A 302 -2.11 13.55 11.66
C TYR A 302 -1.87 12.32 10.79
N PHE A 303 -1.41 11.22 11.38
CA PHE A 303 -1.11 9.99 10.63
C PHE A 303 -2.36 9.34 10.03
N ALA A 304 -3.53 9.50 10.66
CA ALA A 304 -4.79 9.03 10.12
C ALA A 304 -5.20 9.75 8.82
N ARG A 305 -4.66 10.95 8.56
CA ARG A 305 -4.88 11.72 7.32
C ARG A 305 -3.73 11.58 6.31
N ALA A 306 -2.58 11.05 6.72
CA ALA A 306 -1.32 11.18 6.00
C ALA A 306 -1.07 10.12 4.91
N SER A 307 -2.13 9.63 4.27
CA SER A 307 -1.98 8.69 3.13
C SER A 307 -1.42 9.43 1.91
N MET A 308 -0.37 8.86 1.32
CA MET A 308 0.31 9.38 0.13
C MET A 308 -0.37 8.90 -1.16
N PRO A 309 -0.81 9.78 -2.08
CA PRO A 309 -1.27 9.35 -3.39
C PRO A 309 -0.21 8.52 -4.14
N LEU A 310 -0.58 7.38 -4.74
CA LEU A 310 0.38 6.51 -5.43
C LEU A 310 1.08 7.22 -6.60
N ASP A 311 0.35 8.03 -7.35
CA ASP A 311 0.87 8.83 -8.46
C ASP A 311 1.90 9.87 -7.99
N GLU A 312 1.63 10.54 -6.86
CA GLU A 312 2.60 11.45 -6.24
C GLU A 312 3.86 10.69 -5.81
N MET A 313 3.74 9.53 -5.16
CA MET A 313 4.91 8.73 -4.79
C MET A 313 5.69 8.25 -6.03
N ASN A 314 5.01 7.86 -7.11
CA ASN A 314 5.66 7.50 -8.37
C ASN A 314 6.48 8.68 -8.94
N ARG A 315 5.92 9.89 -8.93
CA ARG A 315 6.61 11.14 -9.31
C ARG A 315 7.83 11.41 -8.44
N LEU A 316 7.72 11.24 -7.13
CA LEU A 316 8.85 11.43 -6.21
C LEU A 316 9.97 10.43 -6.47
N LEU A 317 9.64 9.15 -6.73
CA LEU A 317 10.62 8.12 -7.08
C LEU A 317 11.28 8.40 -8.44
N ALA A 318 10.52 8.87 -9.44
CA ALA A 318 11.05 9.27 -10.73
C ALA A 318 12.05 10.42 -10.60
N TRP A 319 11.64 11.49 -9.89
CA TRP A 319 12.46 12.65 -9.59
C TRP A 319 13.72 12.25 -8.81
N GLN A 320 13.58 11.38 -7.80
CA GLN A 320 14.72 10.88 -7.01
C GLN A 320 15.78 10.26 -7.91
N ALA A 321 15.36 9.35 -8.79
CA ALA A 321 16.28 8.63 -9.64
C ALA A 321 16.81 9.49 -10.80
N GLU A 322 16.16 10.59 -11.20
CA GLU A 322 16.66 11.55 -12.20
C GLU A 322 17.73 12.48 -11.63
N ASN A 323 17.60 12.81 -10.34
CA ASN A 323 18.47 13.75 -9.65
C ASN A 323 19.53 13.06 -8.78
N GLU A 324 19.56 11.71 -8.78
CA GLU A 324 20.40 10.90 -7.88
C GLU A 324 20.28 11.36 -6.41
N ALA A 325 19.05 11.72 -6.01
CA ALA A 325 18.79 12.43 -4.77
C ALA A 325 18.67 11.49 -3.57
N SER A 326 19.10 11.97 -2.40
CA SER A 326 18.81 11.30 -1.13
C SER A 326 17.32 11.37 -0.79
N ALA A 327 16.83 10.44 0.04
CA ALA A 327 15.44 10.47 0.51
C ALA A 327 15.08 11.79 1.22
N GLU A 328 16.03 12.35 1.98
CA GLU A 328 15.89 13.67 2.60
C GLU A 328 15.69 14.78 1.55
N ALA A 329 16.51 14.80 0.48
CA ALA A 329 16.38 15.81 -0.57
C ALA A 329 15.04 15.69 -1.33
N VAL A 330 14.57 14.47 -1.58
CA VAL A 330 13.26 14.21 -2.19
C VAL A 330 12.14 14.68 -1.27
N ALA A 331 12.23 14.40 0.03
CA ALA A 331 11.26 14.87 1.02
C ALA A 331 11.20 16.42 1.04
N GLN A 332 12.34 17.11 1.01
CA GLN A 332 12.36 18.58 0.94
C GLN A 332 11.74 19.10 -0.36
N ASN A 333 12.01 18.46 -1.49
CA ASN A 333 11.36 18.80 -2.75
C ASN A 333 9.82 18.63 -2.64
N PHE A 334 9.34 17.48 -2.15
CA PHE A 334 7.92 17.22 -1.93
C PHE A 334 7.27 18.27 -1.02
N LEU A 335 7.91 18.66 0.08
CA LEU A 335 7.34 19.64 1.01
C LEU A 335 7.13 21.02 0.35
N ILE A 336 7.91 21.35 -0.69
CA ILE A 336 7.75 22.57 -1.48
C ILE A 336 6.69 22.37 -2.57
N THR A 337 6.72 21.25 -3.29
CA THR A 337 5.94 21.04 -4.52
C THR A 337 4.58 20.41 -4.29
N GLY A 338 4.44 19.51 -3.31
CA GLY A 338 3.24 18.74 -2.99
C GLY A 338 2.45 19.32 -1.81
N ARG A 339 2.42 20.65 -1.69
CA ARG A 339 1.76 21.37 -0.59
C ARG A 339 0.26 21.08 -0.53
N ASP A 340 -0.39 20.97 -1.68
CA ASP A 340 -1.78 20.55 -1.83
C ASP A 340 -2.06 19.16 -1.26
N VAL A 341 -1.06 18.26 -1.23
CA VAL A 341 -1.19 16.93 -0.63
C VAL A 341 -1.02 16.99 0.89
N TRP A 342 0.12 17.51 1.37
CA TRP A 342 0.46 17.35 2.79
C TRP A 342 -0.26 18.34 3.72
N GLN A 343 -0.78 19.47 3.21
CA GLN A 343 -1.49 20.43 4.05
C GLN A 343 -2.74 19.84 4.68
N ASP A 344 -3.43 18.94 3.97
CA ASP A 344 -4.60 18.26 4.49
C ASP A 344 -4.26 17.29 5.63
N TRP A 345 -3.00 16.85 5.73
CA TRP A 345 -2.54 15.97 6.79
C TRP A 345 -2.41 16.71 8.12
N VAL A 346 -1.90 17.94 8.10
CA VAL A 346 -1.57 18.71 9.31
C VAL A 346 -2.82 19.19 10.06
N GLY A 347 -3.99 19.18 9.41
CA GLY A 347 -5.24 19.67 10.00
C GLY A 347 -5.18 21.17 10.30
N ALA A 348 -6.33 21.79 10.61
CA ALA A 348 -6.28 23.11 11.20
C ALA A 348 -5.77 22.94 12.63
N ALA A 349 -4.49 23.26 12.86
CA ALA A 349 -4.02 23.53 14.21
C ALA A 349 -4.96 24.60 14.77
N ASP A 350 -5.79 24.25 15.75
CA ASP A 350 -6.57 25.24 16.50
C ASP A 350 -5.51 26.07 17.23
N PRO A 351 -5.20 27.30 16.78
CA PRO A 351 -4.21 28.09 17.46
C PRO A 351 -4.88 28.43 18.79
N ALA A 352 -4.38 27.82 19.86
CA ALA A 352 -4.80 28.06 21.23
C ALA A 352 -5.23 29.52 21.38
N GLY A 353 -6.51 29.71 21.73
CA GLY A 353 -7.20 30.99 21.63
C GLY A 353 -6.40 32.15 22.22
N ASP A 354 -5.91 33.01 21.32
CA ASP A 354 -5.58 34.39 21.63
C ASP A 354 -6.92 35.13 21.83
N HIS A 355 -7.53 34.91 22.99
CA HIS A 355 -8.51 35.81 23.56
C HIS A 355 -7.78 36.69 24.57
N LEU A 356 -7.06 37.69 24.04
CA LEU A 356 -6.67 38.86 24.83
C LEU A 356 -7.96 39.63 25.17
N PRO A 357 -8.29 39.83 26.46
CA PRO A 357 -9.39 40.71 26.82
C PRO A 357 -8.95 42.17 26.66
N ASP A 358 -9.86 42.99 26.09
CA ASP A 358 -9.78 44.45 26.04
C ASP A 358 -9.70 45.11 27.42
#